data_AF-A0A7S0NHL6-F1
#
_entry.id   AF-A0A7S0NHL6-F1
#
_cell.length_a   1.000
_cell.length_b   1.000
_cell.length_c   1.000
_cell.angle_alpha   90.00
_cell.angle_beta   90.00
_cell.angle_gamma   90.00
#
_symmetry.space_group_name_H-M   'P 1'
#
loop_
_entity.id
_entity.type
_entity.pdbx_description
1 polymer ?
#
loop_
_entity_poly.entity_id
_entity_poly.type
_entity_poly.pdbx_seq_one_letter_code
_entity_poly.pdbx_strand_id
1 'polypeptide(L)'
;NVALPVRGKASRRMSSLARSVPTARIATPRSASSARDERRARSIRPSASASASDGKDKEDDARTESSTSSVSRRRALLGAASLATLAPASVALADEAAMAPPNPRAYFQRYPTLFAPFYGDDERATLLKTVVPNRVWCLEQNLAVGPLETPLRCVVIRLRDDSLWVHAPLAPTEEFFELIERDVGGTVKHVVVPTYALEHKVFAKDACDRWPDADLWIAPGQFAFPMEISAERIYGRTPAGVLGDVSDAGGERGAGGEPPWADEIDVKILRSGSFRLGGRDVGLREATFFHRPTGVMVVTDCIARIPEEIPPLVDPEKLLLVGKRSTAEPTPAVGSPGDTPEARLAGWKKMTLLINYFFPEHEEPGGAPGVVEWTDGWEDNFAAISGRLFVPPVVRSLLYAQDPAGVRAWADSVAEDWFAPAETTVIGEDGTSTRVVSTPASLTIVPAHWDGPLENVRVEDFLNAYRWLDDPGSDPFPEADMARGLQPVIDAVFGTKTKADGSQGSGLDLFFSSFPTLASRFEGGE
;
A
#
# COMPACT_ATOMS: atom_id res chain seq x y z
N ASN A 1 -43.47 29.33 -35.93
CA ASN A 1 -44.66 29.48 -35.06
C ASN A 1 -44.30 28.92 -33.68
N VAL A 2 -43.52 29.63 -32.86
CA VAL A 2 -43.97 30.69 -31.93
C VAL A 2 -45.08 30.20 -31.00
N ALA A 3 -44.76 29.92 -29.73
CA ALA A 3 -45.25 30.68 -28.58
C ALA A 3 -44.81 30.07 -27.23
N LEU A 4 -44.06 30.88 -26.45
CA LEU A 4 -44.00 30.85 -24.98
C LEU A 4 -45.34 31.30 -24.39
N PRO A 5 -45.63 31.03 -23.09
CA PRO A 5 -45.38 32.07 -22.06
C PRO A 5 -44.95 31.50 -20.67
N VAL A 6 -43.93 32.05 -20.01
CA VAL A 6 -43.92 33.16 -19.00
C VAL A 6 -43.76 32.66 -17.55
N ARG A 7 -42.80 33.31 -16.89
CA ARG A 7 -42.32 33.19 -15.50
C ARG A 7 -43.40 33.45 -14.43
N GLY A 8 -43.26 32.77 -13.29
CA GLY A 8 -43.79 33.21 -12.00
C GLY A 8 -42.74 33.04 -10.90
N LYS A 9 -42.13 34.16 -10.45
CA LYS A 9 -41.37 34.24 -9.20
C LYS A 9 -42.35 34.37 -8.04
N ALA A 10 -42.19 33.58 -6.98
CA ALA A 10 -42.78 33.86 -5.67
C ALA A 10 -41.71 33.73 -4.58
N SER A 11 -41.28 34.87 -4.07
CA SER A 11 -40.55 35.02 -2.82
C SER A 11 -41.55 34.99 -1.66
N ARG A 12 -41.31 34.16 -0.64
CA ARG A 12 -41.90 34.37 0.69
C ARG A 12 -40.84 34.21 1.77
N ARG A 13 -40.68 35.32 2.51
CA ARG A 13 -39.90 35.51 3.72
C ARG A 13 -40.71 35.08 4.95
N MET A 14 -39.97 34.79 6.03
CA MET A 14 -40.36 34.73 7.46
C MET A 14 -41.18 33.49 7.87
N SER A 15 -40.94 32.83 9.00
CA SER A 15 -40.46 33.34 10.30
C SER A 15 -39.82 32.25 11.17
N SER A 16 -38.96 32.72 12.06
CA SER A 16 -38.35 32.05 13.21
C SER A 16 -39.32 31.22 14.07
N LEU A 17 -38.85 30.07 14.55
CA LEU A 17 -39.21 29.53 15.85
C LEU A 17 -38.00 28.77 16.41
N ALA A 18 -37.31 29.45 17.33
CA ALA A 18 -36.31 28.87 18.19
C ALA A 18 -36.96 27.87 19.15
N ARG A 19 -36.37 26.69 19.29
CA ARG A 19 -36.58 25.82 20.46
C ARG A 19 -35.26 25.29 20.95
N SER A 20 -34.85 25.87 22.07
CA SER A 20 -33.77 25.49 22.98
C SER A 20 -34.04 24.16 23.66
N VAL A 21 -33.06 23.25 23.69
CA VAL A 21 -32.96 22.11 24.62
C VAL A 21 -31.46 21.87 24.92
N PRO A 22 -31.06 21.51 26.16
CA PRO A 22 -29.88 22.08 26.81
C PRO A 22 -28.59 21.25 26.71
N THR A 23 -27.47 21.98 26.73
CA THR A 23 -26.11 21.52 27.02
C THR A 23 -25.98 20.94 28.42
N ALA A 24 -25.57 19.67 28.51
CA ALA A 24 -25.03 19.08 29.73
C ALA A 24 -23.50 19.23 29.72
N ARG A 25 -23.00 20.06 30.64
CA ARG A 25 -21.58 20.18 30.99
C ARG A 25 -21.20 19.00 31.87
N ILE A 26 -20.15 18.26 31.50
CA ILE A 26 -19.45 17.37 32.43
C ILE A 26 -18.11 18.02 32.79
N ALA A 27 -17.89 18.14 34.09
CA ALA A 27 -16.83 18.88 34.72
C ALA A 27 -15.52 18.06 34.77
N THR A 28 -14.42 18.74 34.47
CA THR A 28 -13.05 18.36 34.82
C THR A 28 -12.82 18.47 36.33
N PRO A 29 -12.02 17.58 36.95
CA PRO A 29 -11.33 17.91 38.19
C PRO A 29 -9.91 18.40 37.92
N ARG A 30 -9.61 19.60 38.45
CA ARG A 30 -8.27 20.14 38.68
C ARG A 30 -7.96 20.01 40.18
N SER A 31 -6.80 19.45 40.53
CA SER A 31 -5.99 19.75 41.72
C SER A 31 -4.66 18.98 41.59
N ALA A 32 -3.49 19.41 42.04
CA ALA A 32 -3.02 20.65 42.64
C ALA A 32 -1.50 20.74 42.39
N SER A 33 -0.99 21.97 42.44
CA SER A 33 0.41 22.34 42.38
C SER A 33 1.26 21.79 43.54
N SER A 34 2.53 21.51 43.27
CA SER A 34 3.61 21.88 44.20
C SER A 34 4.75 22.51 43.42
N ALA A 35 5.25 23.61 43.96
CA ALA A 35 6.34 24.40 43.45
C ALA A 35 7.56 24.28 44.38
N ARG A 36 8.73 24.57 43.81
CA ARG A 36 10.04 24.87 44.42
C ARG A 36 10.86 23.66 44.89
N ASP A 37 12.06 23.53 44.32
CA ASP A 37 13.22 24.12 44.99
C ASP A 37 14.41 24.36 44.04
N GLU A 38 15.00 25.55 44.18
CA GLU A 38 16.27 25.95 43.60
C GLU A 38 17.42 25.21 44.31
N ARG A 39 18.42 24.70 43.59
CA ARG A 39 19.78 24.71 44.11
C ARG A 39 20.87 24.65 43.04
N ARG A 40 21.40 25.84 42.82
CA ARG A 40 22.75 26.22 42.36
C ARG A 40 23.86 25.37 43.01
N ALA A 41 24.76 24.81 42.21
CA ALA A 41 26.15 24.54 42.63
C ALA A 41 27.10 24.61 41.44
N ARG A 42 28.12 25.47 41.57
CA ARG A 42 29.24 25.70 40.67
C ARG A 42 30.39 24.73 40.98
N SER A 43 31.25 24.56 39.97
CA SER A 43 32.70 24.26 40.07
C SER A 43 33.01 22.82 40.50
N ILE A 44 33.95 22.09 39.91
CA ILE A 44 35.40 22.32 39.98
C ILE A 44 36.08 21.49 38.88
N ARG A 45 36.96 22.12 38.07
CA ARG A 45 38.05 21.44 37.33
C ARG A 45 39.17 21.08 38.31
N PRO A 46 39.98 20.06 37.98
CA PRO A 46 41.40 20.36 37.87
C PRO A 46 42.08 19.75 36.63
N SER A 47 42.92 20.59 36.02
CA SER A 47 44.15 20.27 35.28
C SER A 47 45.18 19.58 36.22
N ALA A 48 46.28 18.93 35.85
CA ALA A 48 47.15 18.86 34.68
C ALA A 48 48.01 17.57 34.83
N SER A 49 48.63 17.05 33.76
CA SER A 49 50.09 17.06 33.50
C SER A 49 50.51 15.65 33.06
N ALA A 50 51.61 15.35 32.37
CA ALA A 50 52.45 15.98 31.35
C ALA A 50 53.45 14.89 30.89
N SER A 51 54.11 15.11 29.74
CA SER A 51 55.26 14.42 29.09
C SER A 51 54.87 13.70 27.80
N ALA A 52 55.29 14.07 26.58
CA ALA A 52 56.51 14.66 26.00
C ALA A 52 57.69 13.69 25.84
N SER A 53 57.89 13.19 24.62
CA SER A 53 59.14 13.17 23.82
C SER A 53 58.83 12.40 22.51
N ASP A 54 58.79 13.05 21.33
CA ASP A 54 59.86 13.54 20.44
C ASP A 54 60.77 12.46 19.85
N GLY A 55 60.87 12.44 18.52
CA GLY A 55 61.84 11.61 17.77
C GLY A 55 61.45 11.31 16.32
N LYS A 56 61.90 12.16 15.39
CA LYS A 56 61.85 12.03 13.92
C LYS A 56 62.86 10.98 13.38
N ASP A 57 62.63 10.53 12.14
CA ASP A 57 63.56 10.41 10.98
C ASP A 57 63.00 9.33 10.02
N LYS A 58 62.57 9.59 8.75
CA LYS A 58 63.31 9.79 7.47
C LYS A 58 64.48 8.81 7.31
N GLU A 59 64.71 8.07 6.21
CA GLU A 59 64.39 8.15 4.77
C GLU A 59 64.72 6.77 4.14
N ASP A 60 64.10 6.44 2.98
CA ASP A 60 64.54 5.65 1.79
C ASP A 60 65.44 4.39 1.96
N ASP A 61 65.36 3.29 1.19
CA ASP A 61 65.25 3.18 -0.27
C ASP A 61 65.12 1.69 -0.77
N ALA A 62 64.69 1.53 -2.03
CA ALA A 62 65.04 0.47 -3.03
C ALA A 62 64.56 -1.02 -2.96
N ARG A 63 63.58 -1.31 -3.85
CA ARG A 63 63.57 -2.24 -5.04
C ARG A 63 63.98 -3.73 -4.96
N THR A 64 63.08 -4.61 -5.45
CA THR A 64 63.21 -5.48 -6.68
C THR A 64 61.91 -6.31 -6.85
N GLU A 65 61.09 -6.10 -7.89
CA GLU A 65 61.01 -6.77 -9.22
C GLU A 65 60.62 -8.27 -9.27
N SER A 66 59.44 -8.59 -9.81
CA SER A 66 59.17 -9.31 -11.10
C SER A 66 57.64 -9.59 -11.16
N SER A 67 56.82 -9.09 -12.10
CA SER A 67 56.67 -9.37 -13.54
C SER A 67 56.50 -10.87 -13.82
N THR A 68 55.43 -11.41 -14.42
CA THR A 68 54.74 -11.01 -15.66
C THR A 68 53.46 -11.83 -15.92
N SER A 69 52.41 -11.19 -16.46
CA SER A 69 51.55 -11.54 -17.63
C SER A 69 51.04 -12.98 -17.88
N SER A 70 49.93 -13.30 -18.56
CA SER A 70 48.71 -12.66 -19.07
C SER A 70 48.01 -13.67 -20.02
N VAL A 71 46.68 -13.55 -20.19
CA VAL A 71 45.90 -13.84 -21.43
C VAL A 71 45.42 -15.28 -21.74
N SER A 72 44.11 -15.49 -21.53
CA SER A 72 43.02 -15.85 -22.49
C SER A 72 43.05 -17.15 -23.32
N ARG A 73 42.01 -17.99 -23.20
CA ARG A 73 40.90 -18.18 -24.18
C ARG A 73 40.05 -19.45 -23.93
N ARG A 74 38.84 -19.39 -24.51
CA ARG A 74 37.65 -20.27 -24.44
C ARG A 74 37.78 -21.65 -25.11
N ARG A 75 36.72 -22.47 -24.86
CA ARG A 75 36.22 -23.68 -25.56
C ARG A 75 36.81 -25.01 -25.07
N ALA A 76 36.12 -26.15 -25.09
CA ALA A 76 34.72 -26.56 -25.14
C ALA A 76 34.71 -28.10 -24.98
N LEU A 77 33.62 -28.65 -24.43
CA LEU A 77 33.02 -29.96 -24.75
C LEU A 77 33.76 -31.30 -24.50
N LEU A 78 33.01 -32.16 -23.79
CA LEU A 78 32.76 -33.59 -24.01
C LEU A 78 33.85 -34.61 -23.68
N GLY A 79 33.46 -35.62 -22.88
CA GLY A 79 33.81 -37.01 -23.20
C GLY A 79 34.27 -37.91 -22.06
N ALA A 80 33.29 -38.50 -21.35
CA ALA A 80 33.19 -39.92 -21.00
C ALA A 80 34.15 -40.63 -20.01
N ALA A 81 33.50 -41.47 -19.21
CA ALA A 81 33.89 -42.81 -18.75
C ALA A 81 34.65 -42.98 -17.41
N SER A 82 33.83 -43.18 -16.37
CA SER A 82 33.87 -44.24 -15.36
C SER A 82 35.18 -45.02 -15.13
N LEU A 83 35.67 -44.95 -13.88
CA LEU A 83 36.20 -46.11 -13.17
C LEU A 83 35.69 -46.08 -11.74
N ALA A 84 34.88 -47.09 -11.41
CA ALA A 84 34.29 -47.31 -10.11
C ALA A 84 35.36 -47.81 -9.12
N THR A 85 35.44 -47.16 -7.96
CA THR A 85 36.03 -47.73 -6.75
C THR A 85 34.94 -47.83 -5.69
N LEU A 86 34.59 -49.06 -5.34
CA LEU A 86 33.68 -49.43 -4.25
C LEU A 86 34.24 -48.90 -2.92
N ALA A 87 33.60 -47.87 -2.36
CA ALA A 87 33.73 -47.52 -0.95
C ALA A 87 32.62 -48.23 -0.16
N PRO A 88 32.88 -48.72 1.06
CA PRO A 88 31.89 -49.44 1.84
C PRO A 88 30.72 -48.52 2.19
N ALA A 89 29.50 -49.08 2.07
CA ALA A 89 28.27 -48.44 2.48
C ALA A 89 28.36 -48.07 3.97
N SER A 90 28.72 -46.82 4.22
CA SER A 90 28.37 -46.17 5.47
C SER A 90 26.86 -46.05 5.39
N VAL A 91 26.15 -46.85 6.18
CA VAL A 91 24.76 -46.55 6.52
C VAL A 91 24.83 -45.20 7.19
N ALA A 92 24.64 -44.14 6.40
CA ALA A 92 24.29 -42.86 6.92
C ALA A 92 22.96 -43.11 7.62
N LEU A 93 23.01 -43.21 8.95
CA LEU A 93 21.89 -42.83 9.78
C LEU A 93 21.62 -41.40 9.33
N ALA A 94 20.68 -41.25 8.39
CA ALA A 94 20.13 -39.96 8.02
C ALA A 94 19.71 -39.36 9.35
N ASP A 95 20.37 -38.27 9.70
CA ASP A 95 20.12 -37.55 10.91
C ASP A 95 18.62 -37.23 10.90
N GLU A 96 17.88 -37.91 11.76
CA GLU A 96 16.49 -37.63 12.11
C GLU A 96 16.43 -36.32 12.93
N ALA A 97 17.36 -35.39 12.67
CA ALA A 97 17.29 -33.99 13.03
C ALA A 97 16.12 -33.38 12.24
N ALA A 98 14.93 -33.69 12.74
CA ALA A 98 13.66 -33.01 12.54
C ALA A 98 13.70 -31.97 11.42
N MET A 99 13.30 -32.38 10.20
CA MET A 99 12.81 -31.42 9.22
C MET A 99 11.58 -30.78 9.87
N ALA A 100 11.78 -29.63 10.53
CA ALA A 100 10.68 -28.77 10.91
C ALA A 100 9.79 -28.62 9.66
N PRO A 101 8.46 -28.72 9.78
CA PRO A 101 7.59 -28.53 8.64
C PRO A 101 7.97 -27.21 7.96
N PRO A 102 7.99 -27.15 6.61
CA PRO A 102 8.35 -25.93 5.89
C PRO A 102 7.48 -24.80 6.43
N ASN A 103 8.11 -23.66 6.77
CA ASN A 103 7.40 -22.53 7.35
C ASN A 103 6.27 -22.12 6.39
N PRO A 104 4.98 -22.27 6.77
CA PRO A 104 3.87 -21.99 5.86
C PRO A 104 3.74 -20.51 5.52
N ARG A 105 4.47 -19.64 6.23
CA ARG A 105 4.52 -18.19 6.01
C ARG A 105 5.67 -17.77 5.11
N ALA A 106 6.65 -18.64 4.89
CA ALA A 106 7.73 -18.35 3.96
C ALA A 106 7.22 -18.41 2.52
N TYR A 107 7.72 -17.53 1.67
CA TYR A 107 7.54 -17.64 0.22
C TYR A 107 8.83 -17.25 -0.51
N PHE A 108 8.93 -17.67 -1.76
CA PHE A 108 9.97 -17.25 -2.68
C PHE A 108 9.32 -16.49 -3.83
N GLN A 109 9.83 -15.30 -4.19
CA GLN A 109 9.26 -14.57 -5.31
C GLN A 109 9.68 -15.22 -6.63
N ARG A 110 8.82 -16.09 -7.17
CA ARG A 110 9.10 -16.81 -8.41
C ARG A 110 9.10 -15.89 -9.63
N TYR A 111 8.22 -14.89 -9.65
CA TYR A 111 8.02 -13.99 -10.78
C TYR A 111 7.57 -12.59 -10.36
N PRO A 112 7.88 -11.57 -11.17
CA PRO A 112 9.19 -11.33 -11.78
C PRO A 112 10.24 -11.03 -10.70
N THR A 113 11.40 -11.70 -10.78
CA THR A 113 12.48 -11.62 -9.76
C THR A 113 13.22 -10.27 -9.71
N LEU A 114 13.01 -9.36 -10.67
CA LEU A 114 13.62 -8.02 -10.64
C LEU A 114 13.23 -7.25 -9.36
N PHE A 115 12.06 -7.56 -8.81
CA PHE A 115 11.56 -6.94 -7.58
C PHE A 115 11.82 -7.78 -6.33
N ALA A 116 12.55 -8.90 -6.44
CA ALA A 116 12.95 -9.72 -5.30
C ALA A 116 13.72 -8.93 -4.21
N PRO A 117 14.52 -7.90 -4.53
CA PRO A 117 15.09 -7.06 -3.47
C PRO A 117 14.06 -6.31 -2.61
N PHE A 118 12.81 -6.16 -3.08
CA PHE A 118 11.75 -5.41 -2.39
C PHE A 118 10.59 -6.31 -1.92
N TYR A 119 10.26 -7.35 -2.69
CA TYR A 119 9.15 -8.27 -2.46
C TYR A 119 9.59 -9.73 -2.41
N GLY A 120 10.89 -9.99 -2.32
CA GLY A 120 11.49 -11.32 -2.50
C GLY A 120 11.20 -12.31 -1.38
N ASP A 121 12.19 -13.16 -1.13
CA ASP A 121 12.04 -14.29 -0.23
C ASP A 121 11.92 -13.79 1.21
N ASP A 122 10.74 -13.98 1.78
CA ASP A 122 10.32 -13.34 3.01
C ASP A 122 9.30 -14.24 3.73
N GLU A 123 9.00 -13.89 4.98
CA GLU A 123 8.00 -14.57 5.79
C GLU A 123 6.82 -13.64 6.10
N ARG A 124 5.62 -14.02 5.68
CA ARG A 124 4.41 -13.21 5.86
C ARG A 124 3.30 -14.00 6.53
N ALA A 125 2.89 -13.51 7.69
CA ALA A 125 1.65 -13.94 8.32
C ALA A 125 0.45 -13.38 7.55
N THR A 126 -0.58 -14.22 7.40
CA THR A 126 -1.84 -13.89 6.73
C THR A 126 -2.97 -13.87 7.73
N LEU A 127 -3.70 -12.75 7.81
CA LEU A 127 -4.88 -12.60 8.65
C LEU A 127 -6.14 -12.74 7.80
N LEU A 128 -6.99 -13.73 8.13
CA LEU A 128 -8.32 -13.88 7.53
C LEU A 128 -9.37 -13.15 8.37
N LYS A 129 -10.05 -12.18 7.76
CA LYS A 129 -11.20 -11.45 8.33
C LYS A 129 -12.46 -11.78 7.54
N THR A 130 -13.52 -12.16 8.26
CA THR A 130 -14.85 -12.28 7.65
C THR A 130 -15.52 -10.90 7.59
N VAL A 131 -15.90 -10.44 6.40
CA VAL A 131 -16.66 -9.18 6.22
C VAL A 131 -18.15 -9.48 6.20
N VAL A 132 -18.56 -10.47 5.40
CA VAL A 132 -19.94 -10.96 5.34
C VAL A 132 -19.90 -12.48 5.49
N PRO A 133 -20.53 -13.04 6.55
CA PRO A 133 -20.49 -14.48 6.80
C PRO A 133 -20.87 -15.30 5.57
N ASN A 134 -20.04 -16.30 5.25
CA ASN A 134 -20.24 -17.21 4.12
C ASN A 134 -20.27 -16.53 2.73
N ARG A 135 -19.87 -15.26 2.62
CA ARG A 135 -19.97 -14.51 1.36
C ARG A 135 -18.77 -13.66 0.99
N VAL A 136 -18.20 -12.90 1.93
CA VAL A 136 -17.08 -11.97 1.67
C VAL A 136 -16.04 -12.06 2.78
N TRP A 137 -14.78 -12.22 2.40
CA TRP A 137 -13.63 -12.26 3.29
C TRP A 137 -12.53 -11.34 2.79
N CYS A 138 -11.72 -10.86 3.73
CA CYS A 138 -10.46 -10.17 3.47
C CYS A 138 -9.32 -11.03 4.00
N LEU A 139 -8.29 -11.22 3.20
CA LEU A 139 -7.00 -11.72 3.65
C LEU A 139 -6.03 -10.54 3.68
N GLU A 140 -5.27 -10.40 4.75
CA GLU A 140 -4.31 -9.31 4.93
C GLU A 140 -2.91 -9.86 5.15
N GLN A 141 -1.92 -9.23 4.52
CA GLN A 141 -0.50 -9.40 4.79
C GLN A 141 0.13 -8.01 4.86
N ASN A 142 1.26 -7.86 5.54
CA ASN A 142 2.01 -6.61 5.45
C ASN A 142 2.87 -6.61 4.18
N LEU A 143 2.77 -5.51 3.43
CA LEU A 143 3.78 -5.12 2.47
C LEU A 143 4.94 -4.48 3.25
N ALA A 144 6.10 -5.13 3.24
CA ALA A 144 7.31 -4.62 3.86
C ALA A 144 8.23 -3.96 2.82
N VAL A 145 8.74 -2.77 3.13
CA VAL A 145 9.87 -2.14 2.42
C VAL A 145 10.87 -1.65 3.46
N GLY A 146 11.95 -2.40 3.63
CA GLY A 146 12.82 -2.24 4.80
C GLY A 146 12.02 -2.44 6.09
N PRO A 147 12.10 -1.54 7.08
CA PRO A 147 11.32 -1.67 8.30
C PRO A 147 9.91 -1.09 8.19
N LEU A 148 9.53 -0.49 7.06
CA LEU A 148 8.21 0.09 6.88
C LEU A 148 7.23 -1.00 6.45
N GLU A 149 6.12 -1.12 7.19
CA GLU A 149 5.08 -2.08 6.91
C GLU A 149 3.73 -1.39 6.68
N THR A 150 3.07 -1.76 5.58
CA THR A 150 1.73 -1.30 5.28
C THR A 150 0.81 -2.51 5.12
N PRO A 151 -0.35 -2.57 5.81
CA PRO A 151 -1.34 -3.60 5.54
C PRO A 151 -1.74 -3.59 4.05
N LEU A 152 -1.78 -4.78 3.44
CA LEU A 152 -2.17 -5.03 2.06
C LEU A 152 -3.24 -6.13 2.03
N ARG A 153 -4.28 -5.96 1.22
CA ARG A 153 -5.51 -6.76 1.32
C ARG A 153 -5.92 -7.43 0.01
N CYS A 154 -6.17 -8.73 0.08
CA CYS A 154 -6.89 -9.52 -0.92
C CYS A 154 -8.34 -9.67 -0.48
N VAL A 155 -9.29 -9.61 -1.42
CA VAL A 155 -10.71 -9.84 -1.15
C VAL A 155 -11.17 -11.10 -1.85
N VAL A 156 -11.87 -11.97 -1.12
CA VAL A 156 -12.49 -13.18 -1.65
C VAL A 156 -14.00 -13.05 -1.53
N ILE A 157 -14.70 -13.22 -2.66
CA ILE A 157 -16.15 -13.20 -2.73
C ILE A 157 -16.62 -14.56 -3.23
N ARG A 158 -17.56 -15.18 -2.52
CA ARG A 158 -18.26 -16.36 -3.00
C ARG A 158 -19.43 -15.93 -3.87
N LEU A 159 -19.45 -16.36 -5.13
CA LEU A 159 -20.51 -16.04 -6.08
C LEU A 159 -21.79 -16.87 -5.84
N ARG A 160 -22.88 -16.55 -6.53
CA ARG A 160 -24.15 -17.32 -6.45
C ARG A 160 -24.00 -18.78 -6.89
N ASP A 161 -23.06 -19.09 -7.78
CA ASP A 161 -22.77 -20.44 -8.24
C ASP A 161 -21.81 -21.22 -7.31
N ASP A 162 -21.56 -20.69 -6.11
CA ASP A 162 -20.68 -21.24 -5.06
C ASP A 162 -19.18 -21.21 -5.38
N SER A 163 -18.79 -20.66 -6.54
CA SER A 163 -17.38 -20.43 -6.86
C SER A 163 -16.81 -19.21 -6.16
N LEU A 164 -15.47 -19.14 -6.08
CA LEU A 164 -14.75 -18.02 -5.47
C LEU A 164 -14.17 -17.09 -6.55
N TRP A 165 -14.34 -15.80 -6.30
CA TRP A 165 -13.73 -14.67 -6.98
C TRP A 165 -12.68 -14.06 -6.06
N VAL A 166 -11.42 -14.01 -6.50
CA VAL A 166 -10.26 -13.61 -5.71
C VAL A 166 -9.60 -12.37 -6.32
N HIS A 167 -9.57 -11.28 -5.56
CA HIS A 167 -9.03 -9.98 -5.97
C HIS A 167 -7.68 -9.69 -5.34
N ALA A 168 -6.73 -9.22 -6.15
CA ALA A 168 -5.38 -8.82 -5.75
C ALA A 168 -4.70 -9.87 -4.85
N PRO A 169 -4.38 -11.08 -5.38
CA PRO A 169 -3.72 -12.11 -4.59
C PRO A 169 -2.44 -11.60 -3.92
N LEU A 170 -2.22 -12.02 -2.67
CA LEU A 170 -1.07 -11.60 -1.86
C LEU A 170 0.13 -12.52 -2.05
N ALA A 171 1.17 -12.34 -1.22
CA ALA A 171 2.37 -13.17 -1.31
C ALA A 171 2.00 -14.65 -1.18
N PRO A 172 2.58 -15.53 -2.02
CA PRO A 172 2.14 -16.90 -2.21
C PRO A 172 2.67 -17.82 -1.10
N THR A 173 2.37 -17.48 0.15
CA THR A 173 2.61 -18.33 1.31
C THR A 173 1.62 -19.48 1.30
N GLU A 174 2.01 -20.65 1.82
CA GLU A 174 1.06 -21.76 1.94
C GLU A 174 -0.09 -21.40 2.89
N GLU A 175 0.19 -20.59 3.93
CA GLU A 175 -0.85 -20.06 4.84
C GLU A 175 -1.92 -19.26 4.08
N PHE A 176 -1.54 -18.39 3.15
CA PHE A 176 -2.49 -17.63 2.34
C PHE A 176 -3.40 -18.53 1.50
N PHE A 177 -2.83 -19.54 0.83
CA PHE A 177 -3.60 -20.46 0.00
C PHE A 177 -4.49 -21.39 0.83
N GLU A 178 -3.98 -21.96 1.93
CA GLU A 178 -4.76 -22.81 2.82
C GLU A 178 -5.95 -22.07 3.45
N LEU A 179 -5.78 -20.80 3.85
CA LEU A 179 -6.88 -20.00 4.37
C LEU A 179 -8.02 -19.84 3.35
N ILE A 180 -7.70 -19.74 2.06
CA ILE A 180 -8.73 -19.65 1.00
C ILE A 180 -9.34 -21.03 0.72
N GLU A 181 -8.50 -22.05 0.56
CA GLU A 181 -8.95 -23.37 0.07
C GLU A 181 -9.65 -24.20 1.15
N ARG A 182 -9.18 -24.08 2.40
CA ARG A 182 -9.72 -24.84 3.55
C ARG A 182 -10.71 -24.01 4.36
N ASP A 183 -10.32 -22.80 4.76
CA ASP A 183 -11.05 -22.05 5.78
C ASP A 183 -12.15 -21.16 5.18
N VAL A 184 -11.93 -20.52 4.02
CA VAL A 184 -13.02 -19.95 3.21
C VAL A 184 -13.79 -21.09 2.54
N GLY A 185 -13.10 -21.95 1.78
CA GLY A 185 -13.66 -23.11 1.10
C GLY A 185 -14.42 -22.77 -0.20
N GLY A 186 -14.25 -23.60 -1.22
CA GLY A 186 -14.88 -23.44 -2.54
C GLY A 186 -13.87 -23.44 -3.67
N THR A 187 -14.36 -23.55 -4.92
CA THR A 187 -13.48 -23.58 -6.09
C THR A 187 -13.21 -22.16 -6.58
N VAL A 188 -11.94 -21.74 -6.59
CA VAL A 188 -11.55 -20.47 -7.22
C VAL A 188 -11.74 -20.58 -8.73
N LYS A 189 -12.67 -19.77 -9.25
CA LYS A 189 -12.94 -19.66 -10.70
C LYS A 189 -12.42 -18.37 -11.30
N HIS A 190 -12.18 -17.34 -10.49
CA HIS A 190 -11.78 -16.03 -10.99
C HIS A 190 -10.65 -15.44 -10.15
N VAL A 191 -9.56 -15.07 -10.82
CA VAL A 191 -8.46 -14.27 -10.26
C VAL A 191 -8.51 -12.90 -10.92
N VAL A 192 -8.48 -11.83 -10.11
CA VAL A 192 -8.62 -10.45 -10.58
C VAL A 192 -7.38 -9.64 -10.25
N VAL A 193 -6.82 -9.01 -11.27
CA VAL A 193 -5.76 -8.00 -11.17
C VAL A 193 -6.41 -6.62 -11.33
N PRO A 194 -6.56 -5.86 -10.23
CA PRO A 194 -7.41 -4.66 -10.23
C PRO A 194 -6.72 -3.38 -10.72
N THR A 195 -5.39 -3.34 -10.77
CA THR A 195 -4.64 -2.15 -11.16
C THR A 195 -3.30 -2.54 -11.77
N TYR A 196 -2.62 -1.57 -12.38
CA TYR A 196 -1.26 -1.74 -12.89
C TYR A 196 -0.19 -1.71 -11.79
N ALA A 197 -0.52 -1.16 -10.61
CA ALA A 197 0.38 -1.03 -9.48
C ALA A 197 0.90 -2.40 -9.05
N LEU A 198 2.21 -2.45 -8.79
CA LEU A 198 2.97 -3.70 -8.77
C LEU A 198 2.55 -4.58 -7.59
N GLU A 199 2.45 -3.99 -6.41
CA GLU A 199 2.05 -4.59 -5.15
C GLU A 199 0.70 -5.33 -5.23
N HIS A 200 -0.21 -4.90 -6.10
CA HIS A 200 -1.55 -5.46 -6.27
C HIS A 200 -1.63 -6.52 -7.38
N LYS A 201 -0.52 -6.80 -8.09
CA LYS A 201 -0.53 -7.74 -9.24
C LYS A 201 0.64 -8.71 -9.30
N VAL A 202 1.73 -8.45 -8.57
CA VAL A 202 2.99 -9.18 -8.70
C VAL A 202 2.82 -10.69 -8.46
N PHE A 203 1.93 -11.08 -7.54
CA PHE A 203 1.66 -12.49 -7.20
C PHE A 203 0.49 -13.11 -7.97
N ALA A 204 -0.10 -12.40 -8.93
CA ALA A 204 -1.22 -12.93 -9.72
C ALA A 204 -0.83 -14.17 -10.53
N LYS A 205 0.43 -14.23 -11.00
CA LYS A 205 0.94 -15.44 -11.68
C LYS A 205 1.02 -16.62 -10.72
N ASP A 206 1.51 -16.42 -9.50
CA ASP A 206 1.57 -17.48 -8.48
C ASP A 206 0.18 -18.02 -8.14
N ALA A 207 -0.81 -17.13 -8.01
CA ALA A 207 -2.21 -17.52 -7.84
C ALA A 207 -2.76 -18.30 -9.04
N CYS A 208 -2.43 -17.90 -10.27
CA CYS A 208 -2.82 -18.64 -11.47
C CYS A 208 -2.16 -20.03 -11.54
N ASP A 209 -0.91 -20.16 -11.10
CA ASP A 209 -0.22 -21.45 -11.02
C ASP A 209 -0.86 -22.36 -9.93
N ARG A 210 -1.35 -21.78 -8.82
CA ARG A 210 -2.05 -22.53 -7.74
C ARG A 210 -3.48 -22.93 -8.13
N TRP A 211 -4.19 -22.07 -8.87
CA TRP A 211 -5.55 -22.30 -9.36
C TRP A 211 -5.57 -22.34 -10.89
N PRO A 212 -5.08 -23.43 -11.51
CA PRO A 212 -4.89 -23.52 -12.96
C PRO A 212 -6.19 -23.37 -13.75
N ASP A 213 -7.32 -23.75 -13.16
CA ASP A 213 -8.64 -23.67 -13.83
C ASP A 213 -9.33 -22.31 -13.68
N ALA A 214 -8.77 -21.37 -12.91
CA ALA A 214 -9.38 -20.06 -12.70
C ALA A 214 -9.16 -19.10 -13.88
N ASP A 215 -10.20 -18.42 -14.33
CA ASP A 215 -10.08 -17.35 -15.32
C ASP A 215 -9.38 -16.11 -14.73
N LEU A 216 -8.44 -15.55 -15.51
CA LEU A 216 -7.75 -14.31 -15.16
C LEU A 216 -8.44 -13.10 -15.77
N TRP A 217 -8.80 -12.13 -14.92
CA TRP A 217 -9.37 -10.85 -15.33
C TRP A 217 -8.42 -9.73 -14.94
N ILE A 218 -8.13 -8.82 -15.88
CA ILE A 218 -7.18 -7.74 -15.63
C ILE A 218 -7.83 -6.37 -15.86
N ALA A 219 -7.51 -5.41 -15.01
CA ALA A 219 -7.82 -4.02 -15.26
C ALA A 219 -7.12 -3.54 -16.54
N PRO A 220 -7.70 -2.57 -17.28
CA PRO A 220 -7.06 -1.99 -18.45
C PRO A 220 -5.77 -1.24 -18.06
N GLY A 221 -4.86 -1.03 -19.01
CA GLY A 221 -3.61 -0.29 -18.74
C GLY A 221 -2.48 -1.13 -18.11
N GLN A 222 -2.60 -2.47 -18.10
CA GLN A 222 -1.46 -3.33 -17.74
C GLN A 222 -0.27 -3.10 -18.68
N PHE A 223 0.91 -2.98 -18.09
CA PHE A 223 2.17 -2.80 -18.81
C PHE A 223 3.29 -3.65 -18.19
N ALA A 224 4.38 -3.80 -18.94
CA ALA A 224 5.66 -4.35 -18.47
C ALA A 224 6.81 -3.40 -18.78
N PHE A 225 7.84 -3.45 -17.94
CA PHE A 225 9.06 -2.65 -18.04
C PHE A 225 10.25 -3.50 -17.57
N PRO A 226 11.47 -3.32 -18.13
CA PRO A 226 11.88 -2.37 -19.17
C PRO A 226 11.49 -2.77 -20.60
N MET A 227 11.00 -3.99 -20.77
CA MET A 227 10.57 -4.52 -22.05
C MET A 227 9.07 -4.76 -22.05
N GLU A 228 8.49 -4.56 -23.23
CA GLU A 228 7.10 -4.88 -23.48
C GLU A 228 6.93 -6.39 -23.59
N ILE A 229 6.11 -6.91 -22.69
CA ILE A 229 5.82 -8.33 -22.54
C ILE A 229 4.30 -8.46 -22.55
N SER A 230 3.77 -9.44 -23.27
CA SER A 230 2.33 -9.68 -23.29
C SER A 230 1.81 -10.02 -21.91
N ALA A 231 0.57 -9.64 -21.60
CA ALA A 231 -0.10 -10.02 -20.36
C ALA A 231 -0.05 -11.55 -20.15
N GLU A 232 -0.22 -12.34 -21.22
CA GLU A 232 -0.09 -13.80 -21.18
C GLU A 232 1.26 -14.25 -20.60
N ARG A 233 2.36 -13.62 -21.01
CA ARG A 233 3.68 -13.98 -20.51
C ARG A 233 3.96 -13.44 -19.11
N ILE A 234 3.39 -12.28 -18.73
CA ILE A 234 3.50 -11.74 -17.37
C ILE A 234 2.78 -12.65 -16.38
N TYR A 235 1.56 -13.05 -16.70
CA TYR A 235 0.69 -13.80 -15.79
C TYR A 235 0.73 -15.32 -16.00
N GLY A 236 1.49 -15.81 -16.97
CA GLY A 236 1.59 -17.23 -17.31
C GLY A 236 0.36 -17.79 -18.03
N ARG A 237 -0.65 -16.98 -18.33
CA ARG A 237 -1.87 -17.38 -19.05
C ARG A 237 -2.54 -16.21 -19.74
N THR A 238 -3.25 -16.50 -20.83
CA THR A 238 -4.08 -15.50 -21.52
C THR A 238 -5.19 -15.04 -20.58
N PRO A 239 -5.34 -13.73 -20.34
CA PRO A 239 -6.49 -13.21 -19.61
C PRO A 239 -7.80 -13.58 -20.32
N ALA A 240 -8.78 -14.05 -19.56
CA ALA A 240 -10.13 -14.30 -20.06
C ALA A 240 -10.81 -13.00 -20.51
N GLY A 241 -10.45 -11.89 -19.86
CA GLY A 241 -10.75 -10.57 -20.38
C GLY A 241 -10.09 -9.41 -19.67
N VAL A 242 -10.24 -8.25 -20.29
CA VAL A 242 -9.84 -6.95 -19.75
C VAL A 242 -11.10 -6.25 -19.27
N LEU A 243 -11.10 -5.85 -18.00
CA LEU A 243 -12.24 -5.22 -17.36
C LEU A 243 -12.57 -3.88 -18.02
N GLY A 244 -13.86 -3.59 -18.14
CA GLY A 244 -14.37 -2.33 -18.66
C GLY A 244 -15.50 -1.82 -17.78
N ASP A 245 -15.92 -0.59 -18.03
CA ASP A 245 -17.18 -0.09 -17.46
C ASP A 245 -18.34 -0.80 -18.18
N VAL A 246 -19.28 -1.34 -17.41
CA VAL A 246 -20.49 -1.98 -17.95
C VAL A 246 -21.31 -0.98 -18.80
N SER A 247 -21.14 0.33 -18.54
CA SER A 247 -21.84 1.44 -19.22
C SER A 247 -21.09 2.06 -20.40
N ASP A 248 -19.80 1.75 -20.62
CA ASP A 248 -19.02 2.30 -21.74
C ASP A 248 -19.40 1.60 -23.06
N ALA A 249 -20.50 2.04 -23.68
CA ALA A 249 -20.87 1.65 -25.04
C ALA A 249 -19.89 2.21 -26.12
N GLY A 250 -18.97 3.09 -25.74
CA GLY A 250 -18.02 3.75 -26.66
C GLY A 250 -16.55 3.79 -26.20
N GLY A 251 -16.21 3.22 -25.04
CA GLY A 251 -14.82 3.03 -24.61
C GLY A 251 -14.21 1.82 -25.30
N GLU A 252 -12.91 1.82 -25.57
CA GLU A 252 -12.16 0.65 -26.05
C GLU A 252 -12.50 -0.56 -25.17
N ARG A 253 -13.46 -1.39 -25.62
CA ARG A 253 -13.73 -2.69 -25.02
C ARG A 253 -12.41 -3.43 -25.10
N GLY A 254 -11.81 -3.69 -23.94
CA GLY A 254 -10.63 -4.53 -23.91
C GLY A 254 -10.97 -5.88 -24.56
N ALA A 255 -9.98 -6.53 -25.16
CA ALA A 255 -10.16 -7.63 -26.12
C ALA A 255 -10.79 -8.93 -25.56
N GLY A 256 -11.48 -8.90 -24.41
CA GLY A 256 -12.07 -10.05 -23.72
C GLY A 256 -13.59 -10.09 -23.68
N GLY A 257 -14.12 -11.22 -23.22
CA GLY A 257 -15.55 -11.40 -22.98
C GLY A 257 -16.05 -10.58 -21.79
N GLU A 258 -17.37 -10.39 -21.72
CA GLU A 258 -18.04 -9.85 -20.53
C GLU A 258 -17.82 -10.81 -19.34
N PRO A 259 -17.45 -10.32 -18.14
CA PRO A 259 -17.27 -11.20 -16.99
C PRO A 259 -18.56 -11.98 -16.68
N PRO A 260 -18.48 -13.30 -16.42
CA PRO A 260 -19.66 -14.13 -16.18
C PRO A 260 -20.40 -13.78 -14.89
N TRP A 261 -19.79 -12.96 -14.03
CA TRP A 261 -20.33 -12.46 -12.77
C TRP A 261 -20.87 -11.03 -12.86
N ALA A 262 -20.94 -10.42 -14.05
CA ALA A 262 -21.28 -9.00 -14.23
C ALA A 262 -22.69 -8.61 -13.74
N ASP A 263 -23.61 -9.57 -13.55
CA ASP A 263 -24.92 -9.33 -12.95
C ASP A 263 -24.92 -9.39 -11.40
N GLU A 264 -23.80 -9.79 -10.79
CA GLU A 264 -23.60 -9.93 -9.35
C GLU A 264 -22.57 -8.93 -8.79
N ILE A 265 -21.47 -8.71 -9.50
CA ILE A 265 -20.43 -7.74 -9.16
C ILE A 265 -20.35 -6.71 -10.29
N ASP A 266 -20.59 -5.44 -9.95
CA ASP A 266 -20.35 -4.33 -10.87
C ASP A 266 -18.89 -3.95 -10.93
N VAL A 267 -18.48 -3.35 -12.05
CA VAL A 267 -17.13 -2.81 -12.24
C VAL A 267 -17.21 -1.38 -12.75
N LYS A 268 -16.39 -0.51 -12.17
CA LYS A 268 -16.11 0.83 -12.69
C LYS A 268 -14.61 1.03 -12.82
N ILE A 269 -14.19 1.63 -13.92
CA ILE A 269 -12.77 1.89 -14.17
C ILE A 269 -12.47 3.35 -13.83
N LEU A 270 -11.71 3.56 -12.76
CA LEU A 270 -11.10 4.85 -12.47
C LEU A 270 -9.95 5.05 -13.46
N ARG A 271 -10.14 5.98 -14.39
CA ARG A 271 -9.05 6.48 -15.23
C ARG A 271 -8.35 7.59 -14.46
N SER A 272 -7.05 7.44 -14.31
CA SER A 272 -6.18 8.51 -13.81
C SER A 272 -5.22 8.92 -14.93
N GLY A 273 -4.25 9.78 -14.60
CA GLY A 273 -3.31 10.32 -15.58
C GLY A 273 -2.49 9.29 -16.35
N SER A 274 -1.40 9.77 -16.95
CA SER A 274 -0.49 8.89 -17.69
C SER A 274 0.93 9.29 -17.42
N PHE A 275 1.84 8.31 -17.38
CA PHE A 275 3.26 8.60 -17.27
C PHE A 275 4.03 8.10 -18.49
N ARG A 276 5.17 8.74 -18.76
CA ARG A 276 6.09 8.28 -19.81
C ARG A 276 7.00 7.19 -19.28
N LEU A 277 6.87 5.99 -19.82
CA LEU A 277 7.75 4.86 -19.51
C LEU A 277 8.34 4.29 -20.78
N GLY A 278 9.68 4.19 -20.85
CA GLY A 278 10.35 3.71 -22.07
C GLY A 278 9.97 4.50 -23.32
N GLY A 279 9.65 5.80 -23.18
CA GLY A 279 9.21 6.67 -24.26
C GLY A 279 7.72 6.60 -24.63
N ARG A 280 6.90 5.81 -23.92
CA ARG A 280 5.47 5.58 -24.18
C ARG A 280 4.60 6.16 -23.09
N ASP A 281 3.41 6.64 -23.43
CA ASP A 281 2.42 7.08 -22.44
C ASP A 281 1.67 5.84 -21.91
N VAL A 282 1.85 5.53 -20.63
CA VAL A 282 1.16 4.45 -19.92
C VAL A 282 -0.01 5.06 -19.16
N GLY A 283 -1.23 4.78 -19.60
CA GLY A 283 -2.45 5.25 -18.95
C GLY A 283 -2.73 4.47 -17.66
N LEU A 284 -2.97 5.21 -16.59
CA LEU A 284 -3.17 4.65 -15.26
C LEU A 284 -4.63 4.37 -15.01
N ARG A 285 -4.92 3.14 -14.59
CA ARG A 285 -6.29 2.70 -14.38
C ARG A 285 -6.37 1.74 -13.21
N GLU A 286 -7.43 1.91 -12.45
CA GLU A 286 -7.83 1.06 -11.34
C GLU A 286 -9.27 0.60 -11.58
N ALA A 287 -9.55 -0.68 -11.34
CA ALA A 287 -10.89 -1.24 -11.36
C ALA A 287 -11.45 -1.28 -9.94
N THR A 288 -12.64 -0.73 -9.76
CA THR A 288 -13.41 -0.78 -8.52
C THR A 288 -14.59 -1.71 -8.70
N PHE A 289 -14.89 -2.50 -7.68
CA PHE A 289 -15.93 -3.52 -7.73
C PHE A 289 -17.02 -3.27 -6.71
N PHE A 290 -18.27 -3.53 -7.06
CA PHE A 290 -19.39 -3.47 -6.13
C PHE A 290 -20.20 -4.75 -6.16
N HIS A 291 -20.13 -5.52 -5.08
CA HIS A 291 -20.88 -6.75 -4.93
C HIS A 291 -22.31 -6.43 -4.51
N ARG A 292 -23.22 -6.40 -5.50
CA ARG A 292 -24.61 -5.95 -5.34
C ARG A 292 -25.35 -6.67 -4.21
N PRO A 293 -25.24 -8.01 -4.03
CA PRO A 293 -25.97 -8.72 -2.97
C PRO A 293 -25.57 -8.32 -1.55
N THR A 294 -24.34 -7.86 -1.33
CA THR A 294 -23.85 -7.54 0.03
C THR A 294 -23.62 -6.06 0.27
N GLY A 295 -23.69 -5.21 -0.77
CA GLY A 295 -23.36 -3.79 -0.63
C GLY A 295 -21.89 -3.54 -0.28
N VAL A 296 -21.00 -4.47 -0.63
CA VAL A 296 -19.56 -4.33 -0.38
C VAL A 296 -18.91 -3.73 -1.62
N MET A 297 -18.23 -2.59 -1.45
CA MET A 297 -17.41 -1.96 -2.47
C MET A 297 -15.94 -2.30 -2.22
N VAL A 298 -15.27 -2.92 -3.19
CA VAL A 298 -13.84 -3.23 -3.16
C VAL A 298 -13.11 -2.21 -4.01
N VAL A 299 -12.18 -1.50 -3.38
CA VAL A 299 -11.34 -0.45 -3.99
C VAL A 299 -9.88 -0.79 -3.76
N THR A 300 -8.97 -0.29 -4.61
CA THR A 300 -7.53 -0.45 -4.39
C THR A 300 -6.94 0.78 -3.72
N ASP A 301 -6.39 1.71 -4.50
CA ASP A 301 -5.67 2.87 -3.99
C ASP A 301 -6.53 4.13 -3.97
N CYS A 302 -7.73 4.10 -4.55
CA CYS A 302 -8.53 5.31 -4.68
C CYS A 302 -9.02 5.90 -3.36
N ILE A 303 -9.04 5.12 -2.28
CA ILE A 303 -9.47 5.58 -0.97
C ILE A 303 -8.73 4.83 0.14
N ALA A 304 -8.46 5.51 1.24
CA ALA A 304 -7.83 4.94 2.42
C ALA A 304 -8.35 5.58 3.71
N ARG A 305 -8.16 4.86 4.81
CA ARG A 305 -8.24 5.39 6.18
C ARG A 305 -7.06 4.85 6.96
N ILE A 306 -6.20 5.73 7.47
CA ILE A 306 -5.09 5.32 8.34
C ILE A 306 -5.65 5.09 9.75
N PRO A 307 -5.48 3.89 10.34
CA PRO A 307 -5.95 3.62 11.69
C PRO A 307 -5.07 4.34 12.73
N GLU A 308 -5.71 4.84 13.79
CA GLU A 308 -5.01 5.39 14.95
C GLU A 308 -4.35 4.30 15.80
N GLU A 309 -4.89 3.08 15.71
CA GLU A 309 -4.37 1.89 16.37
C GLU A 309 -3.42 1.11 15.46
N ILE A 310 -2.51 0.36 16.07
CA ILE A 310 -1.52 -0.45 15.37
C ILE A 310 -2.22 -1.66 14.73
N PRO A 311 -2.10 -1.89 13.41
CA PRO A 311 -2.68 -3.06 12.77
C PRO A 311 -2.06 -4.36 13.32
N PRO A 312 -2.84 -5.46 13.43
CA PRO A 312 -2.41 -6.67 14.15
C PRO A 312 -1.16 -7.37 13.62
N LEU A 313 -0.86 -7.21 12.33
CA LEU A 313 0.26 -7.88 11.67
C LEU A 313 1.57 -7.08 11.72
N VAL A 314 1.55 -5.82 12.19
CA VAL A 314 2.76 -4.99 12.21
C VAL A 314 3.75 -5.48 13.25
N ASP A 315 4.98 -5.72 12.79
CA ASP A 315 6.05 -6.27 13.60
C ASP A 315 6.45 -5.30 14.73
N PRO A 316 6.33 -5.71 16.01
CA PRO A 316 6.79 -4.92 17.15
C PRO A 316 8.25 -4.47 17.07
N GLU A 317 9.15 -5.28 16.53
CA GLU A 317 10.58 -4.91 16.41
C GLU A 317 10.75 -3.72 15.46
N LYS A 318 10.04 -3.74 14.33
CA LYS A 318 10.05 -2.64 13.35
C LYS A 318 9.41 -1.37 13.92
N LEU A 319 8.35 -1.50 14.72
CA LEU A 319 7.76 -0.37 15.43
C LEU A 319 8.75 0.27 16.41
N LEU A 320 9.45 -0.53 17.21
CA LEU A 320 10.44 -0.01 18.16
C LEU A 320 11.64 0.62 17.43
N LEU A 321 12.05 0.07 16.28
CA LEU A 321 13.11 0.62 15.43
C LEU A 321 12.73 1.98 14.83
N VAL A 322 11.55 2.08 14.22
CA VAL A 322 11.06 3.32 13.58
C VAL A 322 10.64 4.35 14.63
N GLY A 323 10.21 3.90 15.82
CA GLY A 323 9.71 4.74 16.91
C GLY A 323 10.77 5.60 17.59
N LYS A 324 12.06 5.28 17.42
CA LYS A 324 13.19 5.98 18.07
C LYS A 324 13.17 7.49 17.80
N ARG A 325 13.68 8.27 18.76
CA ARG A 325 13.83 9.72 18.54
C ARG A 325 15.01 9.97 17.62
N SER A 326 16.13 9.27 17.83
CA SER A 326 17.31 9.34 16.98
C SER A 326 17.68 7.94 16.49
N THR A 327 18.12 7.81 15.23
CA THR A 327 18.62 6.52 14.74
C THR A 327 19.90 6.07 15.46
N ALA A 328 20.62 7.00 16.09
CA ALA A 328 21.79 6.72 16.94
C ALA A 328 21.42 6.11 18.30
N GLU A 329 20.16 6.18 18.72
CA GLU A 329 19.71 5.51 19.94
C GLU A 329 19.61 4.00 19.74
N PRO A 330 19.92 3.19 20.76
CA PRO A 330 19.73 1.75 20.70
C PRO A 330 18.24 1.42 20.57
N THR A 331 17.91 0.46 19.70
CA THR A 331 16.54 -0.05 19.58
C THR A 331 16.20 -0.88 20.81
N PRO A 332 15.11 -0.57 21.54
CA PRO A 332 14.65 -1.44 22.62
C PRO A 332 14.32 -2.84 22.09
N ALA A 333 14.77 -3.88 22.78
CA ALA A 333 14.35 -5.24 22.46
C ALA A 333 12.88 -5.45 22.85
N VAL A 334 12.16 -6.28 22.09
CA VAL A 334 10.78 -6.68 22.42
C VAL A 334 10.75 -7.37 23.78
N GLY A 335 9.80 -6.97 24.62
CA GLY A 335 9.67 -7.43 26.01
C GLY A 335 10.63 -6.77 27.02
N SER A 336 11.51 -5.87 26.59
CA SER A 336 12.33 -5.07 27.49
C SER A 336 11.53 -3.94 28.15
N PRO A 337 12.03 -3.28 29.22
CA PRO A 337 11.34 -2.12 29.80
C PRO A 337 11.13 -0.93 28.85
N GLY A 338 11.88 -0.85 27.75
CA GLY A 338 11.70 0.17 26.71
C GLY A 338 10.64 -0.19 25.66
N ASP A 339 10.13 -1.43 25.66
CA ASP A 339 9.02 -1.87 24.83
C ASP A 339 7.69 -1.51 25.52
N THR A 340 7.25 -0.26 25.31
CA THR A 340 5.98 0.25 25.86
C THR A 340 4.92 0.43 24.77
N PRO A 341 3.63 0.41 25.11
CA PRO A 341 2.55 0.74 24.16
C PRO A 341 2.77 2.08 23.45
N GLU A 342 3.28 3.09 24.18
CA GLU A 342 3.58 4.42 23.64
C GLU A 342 4.74 4.38 22.63
N ALA A 343 5.80 3.60 22.91
CA ALA A 343 6.93 3.43 21.99
C ALA A 343 6.50 2.75 20.69
N ARG A 344 5.70 1.68 20.78
CA ARG A 344 5.14 1.00 19.60
C ARG A 344 4.21 1.92 18.81
N LEU A 345 3.36 2.68 19.50
CA LEU A 345 2.45 3.61 18.84
C LEU A 345 3.20 4.76 18.16
N ALA A 346 4.27 5.28 18.76
CA ALA A 346 5.14 6.27 18.12
C ALA A 346 5.77 5.69 16.84
N GLY A 347 6.24 4.44 16.89
CA GLY A 347 6.70 3.70 15.72
C GLY A 347 5.67 3.64 14.61
N TRP A 348 4.44 3.27 14.94
CA TRP A 348 3.35 3.17 13.97
C TRP A 348 3.08 4.52 13.29
N LYS A 349 2.91 5.57 14.10
CA LYS A 349 2.63 6.92 13.58
C LYS A 349 3.73 7.41 12.66
N LYS A 350 4.99 7.29 13.06
CA LYS A 350 6.15 7.67 12.23
C LYS A 350 6.25 6.85 10.95
N MET A 351 6.00 5.54 11.04
CA MET A 351 5.94 4.65 9.88
C MET A 351 4.89 5.13 8.88
N THR A 352 3.69 5.52 9.34
CA THR A 352 2.65 6.04 8.42
C THR A 352 3.07 7.35 7.73
N LEU A 353 3.75 8.26 8.42
CA LEU A 353 4.27 9.50 7.83
C LEU A 353 5.34 9.21 6.78
N LEU A 354 6.27 8.29 7.08
CA LEU A 354 7.31 7.86 6.14
C LEU A 354 6.72 7.20 4.89
N ILE A 355 5.69 6.37 5.03
CA ILE A 355 5.03 5.72 3.88
C ILE A 355 4.29 6.74 3.01
N ASN A 356 3.63 7.72 3.62
CA ASN A 356 2.81 8.68 2.87
C ASN A 356 3.60 9.85 2.28
N TYR A 357 4.72 10.23 2.89
CA TYR A 357 5.51 11.40 2.47
C TYR A 357 6.94 11.08 2.05
N PHE A 358 7.45 9.87 2.29
CA PHE A 358 8.84 9.43 2.14
C PHE A 358 9.84 10.17 3.03
N PHE A 359 9.83 11.50 3.01
CA PHE A 359 10.73 12.38 3.76
C PHE A 359 9.93 13.47 4.52
N PRO A 360 9.21 13.11 5.59
CA PRO A 360 8.39 14.05 6.34
C PRO A 360 9.23 15.15 7.00
N GLU A 361 8.61 16.29 7.29
CA GLU A 361 9.26 17.52 7.76
C GLU A 361 10.01 17.34 9.07
N HIS A 362 9.53 16.46 9.95
CA HIS A 362 10.09 16.27 11.28
C HIS A 362 11.21 15.24 11.34
N GLU A 363 11.53 14.57 10.23
CA GLU A 363 12.64 13.60 10.14
C GLU A 363 13.92 14.33 9.70
N GLU A 364 14.64 15.00 10.60
CA GLU A 364 15.80 15.85 10.27
C GLU A 364 17.16 15.13 10.31
N PRO A 365 18.17 15.59 9.54
CA PRO A 365 19.54 15.13 9.72
C PRO A 365 20.04 15.42 11.14
N GLY A 366 20.60 14.41 11.79
CA GLY A 366 21.17 14.51 13.13
C GLY A 366 22.59 15.06 13.15
N GLY A 367 23.23 15.00 14.33
CA GLY A 367 24.58 15.53 14.57
C GLY A 367 25.73 14.78 13.89
N ALA A 368 25.47 13.66 13.22
CA ALA A 368 26.47 12.83 12.54
C ALA A 368 25.97 12.32 11.17
N PRO A 369 26.87 12.01 10.21
CA PRO A 369 26.48 11.48 8.91
C PRO A 369 25.64 10.20 9.03
N GLY A 370 24.49 10.16 8.35
CA GLY A 370 23.57 9.02 8.38
C GLY A 370 22.64 8.95 9.60
N VAL A 371 22.87 9.78 10.62
CA VAL A 371 21.95 9.89 11.76
C VAL A 371 20.76 10.76 11.39
N VAL A 372 19.57 10.32 11.79
CA VAL A 372 18.31 11.00 11.58
C VAL A 372 17.62 11.16 12.93
N GLU A 373 17.04 12.33 13.17
CA GLU A 373 16.36 12.68 14.41
C GLU A 373 14.96 13.23 14.15
N TRP A 374 13.99 12.73 14.92
CA TRP A 374 12.63 13.23 14.94
C TRP A 374 12.52 14.48 15.83
N THR A 375 12.19 15.62 15.23
CA THR A 375 11.85 16.86 15.94
C THR A 375 10.42 16.83 16.44
N ASP A 376 10.08 17.62 17.46
CA ASP A 376 8.71 17.65 18.01
C ASP A 376 7.71 18.22 16.97
N GLY A 377 6.46 17.74 16.98
CA GLY A 377 5.38 18.22 16.09
C GLY A 377 4.85 17.17 15.10
N TRP A 378 5.58 16.07 14.89
CA TRP A 378 5.16 14.98 13.99
C TRP A 378 3.83 14.33 14.40
N GLU A 379 3.46 14.39 15.69
CA GLU A 379 2.19 13.87 16.17
C GLU A 379 0.99 14.62 15.55
N ASP A 380 1.10 15.93 15.35
CA ASP A 380 0.06 16.75 14.72
C ASP A 380 -0.07 16.40 13.23
N ASN A 381 1.06 16.12 12.56
CA ASN A 381 1.07 15.67 11.17
C ASN A 381 0.39 14.31 11.01
N PHE A 382 0.65 13.38 11.94
CA PHE A 382 -0.07 12.10 11.97
C PHE A 382 -1.58 12.32 12.16
N ALA A 383 -1.97 13.16 13.12
CA ALA A 383 -3.37 13.46 13.40
C ALA A 383 -4.10 14.10 12.21
N ALA A 384 -3.38 14.79 11.33
CA ALA A 384 -3.94 15.39 10.11
C ALA A 384 -4.35 14.35 9.04
N ILE A 385 -3.80 13.13 9.09
CA ILE A 385 -4.06 12.07 8.08
C ILE A 385 -4.72 10.82 8.66
N SER A 386 -4.72 10.63 9.98
CA SER A 386 -5.34 9.48 10.64
C SER A 386 -6.85 9.63 10.84
N GLY A 387 -7.56 8.51 10.96
CA GLY A 387 -8.96 8.47 11.40
C GLY A 387 -9.99 9.00 10.40
N ARG A 388 -9.57 9.52 9.25
CA ARG A 388 -10.43 10.07 8.20
C ARG A 388 -10.31 9.29 6.90
N LEU A 389 -11.34 9.40 6.06
CA LEU A 389 -11.33 8.86 4.71
C LEU A 389 -10.70 9.89 3.76
N PHE A 390 -9.72 9.47 2.96
CA PHE A 390 -9.02 10.35 2.02
C PHE A 390 -8.44 9.57 0.84
N VAL A 391 -8.07 10.30 -0.21
CA VAL A 391 -7.22 9.78 -1.29
C VAL A 391 -5.76 9.90 -0.86
N PRO A 392 -4.95 8.81 -0.79
CA PRO A 392 -3.58 8.88 -0.31
C PRO A 392 -2.71 9.96 -0.99
N PRO A 393 -1.85 10.71 -0.28
CA PRO A 393 -1.03 11.79 -0.82
C PRO A 393 -0.27 11.44 -2.10
N VAL A 394 0.36 10.26 -2.13
CA VAL A 394 1.14 9.76 -3.28
C VAL A 394 0.26 9.67 -4.51
N VAL A 395 -0.86 8.92 -4.44
CA VAL A 395 -1.74 8.70 -5.60
C VAL A 395 -2.53 9.95 -5.97
N ARG A 396 -2.97 10.74 -4.98
CA ARG A 396 -3.64 12.03 -5.20
C ARG A 396 -2.76 12.96 -6.01
N SER A 397 -1.51 13.15 -5.59
CA SER A 397 -0.61 14.16 -6.16
C SER A 397 0.07 13.69 -7.44
N LEU A 398 0.46 12.41 -7.51
CA LEU A 398 1.18 11.87 -8.65
C LEU A 398 0.28 11.30 -9.73
N LEU A 399 -0.95 10.88 -9.45
CA LEU A 399 -1.77 10.14 -10.42
C LEU A 399 -3.09 10.86 -10.71
N TYR A 400 -3.87 11.17 -9.67
CA TYR A 400 -5.24 11.63 -9.83
C TYR A 400 -5.31 13.12 -10.17
N ALA A 401 -4.37 13.92 -9.67
CA ALA A 401 -4.25 15.34 -10.02
C ALA A 401 -3.95 15.59 -11.52
N GLN A 402 -3.55 14.55 -12.27
CA GLN A 402 -3.31 14.66 -13.71
C GLN A 402 -4.60 14.65 -14.54
N ASP A 403 -5.67 14.02 -14.05
CA ASP A 403 -7.00 14.00 -14.70
C ASP A 403 -8.12 14.19 -13.66
N PRO A 404 -8.22 15.38 -13.04
CA PRO A 404 -9.19 15.64 -11.98
C PRO A 404 -10.64 15.53 -12.49
N ALA A 405 -10.88 15.81 -13.78
CA ALA A 405 -12.22 15.70 -14.37
C ALA A 405 -12.64 14.23 -14.52
N GLY A 406 -11.74 13.36 -14.98
CA GLY A 406 -11.99 11.91 -15.06
C GLY A 406 -12.22 11.29 -13.67
N VAL A 407 -11.40 11.68 -12.69
CA VAL A 407 -11.56 11.23 -11.29
C VAL A 407 -12.90 11.69 -10.72
N ARG A 408 -13.29 12.96 -10.95
CA ARG A 408 -14.59 13.48 -10.51
C ARG A 408 -15.76 12.74 -11.15
N ALA A 409 -15.71 12.51 -12.45
CA ALA A 409 -16.75 11.79 -13.17
C ALA A 409 -16.91 10.35 -12.67
N TRP A 410 -15.79 9.66 -12.40
CA TRP A 410 -15.81 8.34 -11.80
C TRP A 410 -16.44 8.36 -10.40
N ALA A 411 -16.01 9.27 -9.52
CA ALA A 411 -16.52 9.36 -8.15
C ALA A 411 -18.02 9.67 -8.13
N ASP A 412 -18.48 10.54 -9.03
CA ASP A 412 -19.90 10.85 -9.20
C ASP A 412 -20.70 9.67 -9.66
N SER A 413 -20.19 8.92 -10.63
CA SER A 413 -20.85 7.71 -11.07
C SER A 413 -20.94 6.69 -9.93
N VAL A 414 -19.91 6.53 -9.11
CA VAL A 414 -19.93 5.62 -7.95
C VAL A 414 -20.99 6.06 -6.95
N ALA A 415 -21.03 7.34 -6.63
CA ALA A 415 -22.04 7.92 -5.75
C ALA A 415 -23.46 7.77 -6.30
N GLU A 416 -23.65 7.99 -7.60
CA GLU A 416 -24.95 7.88 -8.27
C GLU A 416 -25.43 6.44 -8.34
N ASP A 417 -24.58 5.48 -8.71
CA ASP A 417 -25.04 4.12 -9.02
C ASP A 417 -25.01 3.18 -7.81
N TRP A 418 -24.02 3.32 -6.93
CA TRP A 418 -23.79 2.34 -5.85
C TRP A 418 -24.26 2.81 -4.49
N PHE A 419 -24.37 4.13 -4.28
CA PHE A 419 -25.04 4.70 -3.10
C PHE A 419 -26.52 5.04 -3.36
N ALA A 420 -27.05 4.81 -4.57
CA ALA A 420 -28.45 5.07 -4.89
C ALA A 420 -29.43 4.16 -4.15
N PRO A 421 -30.62 4.68 -3.77
CA PRO A 421 -31.73 3.88 -3.23
C PRO A 421 -32.01 2.62 -4.04
N ALA A 422 -31.88 1.45 -3.41
CA ALA A 422 -32.32 0.20 -3.97
C ALA A 422 -33.82 0.00 -3.67
N GLU A 423 -34.66 -0.12 -4.70
CA GLU A 423 -36.03 -0.60 -4.54
C GLU A 423 -36.03 -2.13 -4.46
N THR A 424 -36.31 -2.69 -3.29
CA THR A 424 -36.54 -4.11 -3.11
C THR A 424 -38.03 -4.39 -3.11
N THR A 425 -38.50 -5.34 -3.92
CA THR A 425 -39.88 -5.83 -3.81
C THR A 425 -39.91 -7.02 -2.86
N VAL A 426 -40.50 -6.85 -1.68
CA VAL A 426 -40.72 -7.93 -0.72
C VAL A 426 -42.08 -8.54 -0.99
N ILE A 427 -42.14 -9.84 -1.26
CA ILE A 427 -43.40 -10.58 -1.39
C ILE A 427 -43.76 -11.12 -0.01
N GLY A 428 -44.85 -10.64 0.56
CA GLY A 428 -45.39 -11.14 1.83
C GLY A 428 -45.87 -12.58 1.72
N GLU A 429 -46.01 -13.26 2.86
CA GLU A 429 -46.57 -14.63 2.92
C GLU A 429 -48.00 -14.72 2.35
N ASP A 430 -48.70 -13.59 2.28
CA ASP A 430 -50.02 -13.40 1.67
C ASP A 430 -49.98 -13.20 0.15
N GLY A 431 -48.78 -13.22 -0.46
CA GLY A 431 -48.56 -12.94 -1.87
C GLY A 431 -48.56 -11.45 -2.23
N THR A 432 -48.66 -10.55 -1.25
CA THR A 432 -48.66 -9.10 -1.50
C THR A 432 -47.25 -8.60 -1.78
N SER A 433 -47.03 -8.00 -2.94
CA SER A 433 -45.76 -7.36 -3.29
C SER A 433 -45.67 -5.96 -2.68
N THR A 434 -44.76 -5.75 -1.73
CA THR A 434 -44.46 -4.45 -1.13
C THR A 434 -43.16 -3.92 -1.71
N ARG A 435 -43.20 -2.74 -2.33
CA ARG A 435 -41.97 -2.01 -2.71
C ARG A 435 -41.39 -1.34 -1.47
N VAL A 436 -40.20 -1.78 -1.10
CA VAL A 436 -39.36 -1.18 -0.04
C VAL A 436 -38.24 -0.42 -0.75
N VAL A 437 -38.30 0.91 -0.72
CA VAL A 437 -37.17 1.74 -1.13
C VAL A 437 -36.20 1.80 0.05
N SER A 438 -35.11 1.04 0.00
CA SER A 438 -34.00 1.23 0.92
C SER A 438 -33.03 2.21 0.29
N THR A 439 -32.89 3.42 0.82
CA THR A 439 -31.67 4.20 0.62
C THR A 439 -30.50 3.35 1.13
N PRO A 440 -29.44 3.01 0.36
CA PRO A 440 -28.17 2.68 0.99
C PRO A 440 -27.75 3.95 1.72
N ALA A 441 -28.08 4.02 3.01
CA ALA A 441 -27.61 5.10 3.86
C ALA A 441 -26.08 5.08 3.96
N SER A 442 -25.48 3.92 3.68
CA SER A 442 -24.06 3.67 3.73
C SER A 442 -23.69 2.37 3.03
N LEU A 443 -22.41 2.22 2.67
CA LEU A 443 -21.80 0.99 2.14
C LEU A 443 -20.69 0.49 3.07
N THR A 444 -20.32 -0.77 2.90
CA THR A 444 -19.04 -1.28 3.41
C THR A 444 -17.99 -1.12 2.32
N ILE A 445 -16.93 -0.35 2.58
CA ILE A 445 -15.82 -0.15 1.65
C ILE A 445 -14.62 -0.97 2.11
N VAL A 446 -14.00 -1.72 1.21
CA VAL A 446 -12.79 -2.50 1.47
C VAL A 446 -11.65 -1.93 0.64
N PRO A 447 -10.79 -1.05 1.22
CA PRO A 447 -9.60 -0.56 0.53
C PRO A 447 -8.51 -1.63 0.45
N ALA A 448 -7.50 -1.45 -0.40
CA ALA A 448 -6.38 -2.39 -0.45
C ALA A 448 -5.37 -2.15 0.67
N HIS A 449 -5.27 -0.91 1.17
CA HIS A 449 -4.30 -0.52 2.19
C HIS A 449 -4.95 -0.07 3.50
N TRP A 450 -4.16 -0.07 4.57
CA TRP A 450 -4.50 0.51 5.87
C TRP A 450 -5.74 -0.13 6.53
N ASP A 451 -6.62 0.67 7.12
CA ASP A 451 -7.81 0.20 7.83
C ASP A 451 -8.86 -0.37 6.86
N GLY A 452 -9.54 -1.43 7.28
CA GLY A 452 -10.53 -2.13 6.46
C GLY A 452 -10.97 -3.47 7.07
N PRO A 453 -12.23 -3.91 6.82
CA PRO A 453 -13.30 -3.21 6.09
C PRO A 453 -13.79 -1.94 6.80
N LEU A 454 -14.19 -0.93 6.02
CA LEU A 454 -14.76 0.34 6.49
C LEU A 454 -16.28 0.23 6.43
N GLU A 455 -16.90 -0.03 7.57
CA GLU A 455 -18.35 -0.16 7.67
C GLU A 455 -19.05 1.20 7.71
N ASN A 456 -20.30 1.23 7.24
CA ASN A 456 -21.19 2.37 7.34
C ASN A 456 -20.66 3.67 6.70
N VAL A 457 -19.87 3.58 5.64
CA VAL A 457 -19.41 4.77 4.91
C VAL A 457 -20.58 5.38 4.16
N ARG A 458 -20.93 6.63 4.46
CA ARG A 458 -22.00 7.35 3.78
C ARG A 458 -21.49 7.97 2.48
N VAL A 459 -22.41 8.27 1.56
CA VAL A 459 -22.07 8.91 0.29
C VAL A 459 -21.37 10.26 0.50
N GLU A 460 -21.75 11.01 1.54
CA GLU A 460 -21.12 12.29 1.84
C GLU A 460 -19.68 12.11 2.34
N ASP A 461 -19.42 11.06 3.12
CA ASP A 461 -18.07 10.76 3.61
C ASP A 461 -17.17 10.32 2.44
N PHE A 462 -17.70 9.49 1.53
CA PHE A 462 -17.01 9.11 0.29
C PHE A 462 -16.70 10.33 -0.59
N LEU A 463 -17.70 11.15 -0.92
CA LEU A 463 -17.49 12.34 -1.76
C LEU A 463 -16.61 13.40 -1.08
N ASN A 464 -16.65 13.49 0.26
CA ASN A 464 -15.77 14.39 1.02
C ASN A 464 -14.28 14.06 0.79
N ALA A 465 -13.92 12.78 0.60
CA ALA A 465 -12.55 12.37 0.30
C ALA A 465 -12.03 12.93 -1.05
N TYR A 466 -12.93 13.39 -1.94
CA TYR A 466 -12.62 13.94 -3.25
C TYR A 466 -12.83 15.45 -3.35
N ARG A 467 -13.14 16.15 -2.26
CA ARG A 467 -13.42 17.61 -2.28
C ARG A 467 -12.25 18.47 -2.75
N TRP A 468 -11.04 17.94 -2.65
CA TRP A 468 -9.85 18.57 -3.21
C TRP A 468 -9.91 18.80 -4.72
N LEU A 469 -10.77 18.08 -5.45
CA LEU A 469 -11.03 18.30 -6.88
C LEU A 469 -11.74 19.63 -7.15
N ASP A 470 -12.61 20.06 -6.22
CA ASP A 470 -13.37 21.31 -6.35
C ASP A 470 -12.60 22.50 -5.74
N ASP A 471 -11.97 22.27 -4.58
CA ASP A 471 -11.14 23.23 -3.87
C ASP A 471 -9.90 22.52 -3.31
N PRO A 472 -8.71 22.71 -3.92
CA PRO A 472 -7.47 22.08 -3.47
C PRO A 472 -7.12 22.32 -1.99
N GLY A 473 -7.63 23.40 -1.38
CA GLY A 473 -7.42 23.72 0.04
C GLY A 473 -8.42 23.08 1.01
N SER A 474 -9.47 22.41 0.51
CA SER A 474 -10.56 21.88 1.34
C SER A 474 -10.24 20.55 2.06
N ASP A 475 -9.19 19.86 1.60
CA ASP A 475 -8.68 18.63 2.18
C ASP A 475 -7.14 18.69 2.20
N PRO A 476 -6.54 19.52 3.08
CA PRO A 476 -5.11 19.76 3.07
C PRO A 476 -4.36 18.59 3.72
N PHE A 477 -3.18 18.31 3.18
CA PHE A 477 -2.13 17.57 3.89
C PHE A 477 -1.20 18.57 4.60
N PRO A 478 -0.41 18.14 5.61
CA PRO A 478 0.61 18.99 6.22
C PRO A 478 1.53 19.56 5.13
N GLU A 479 1.56 20.90 5.03
CA GLU A 479 2.19 21.60 3.90
C GLU A 479 3.70 21.33 3.83
N ALA A 480 4.36 21.25 4.99
CA ALA A 480 5.79 21.03 5.05
C ALA A 480 6.18 19.56 4.81
N ASP A 481 5.35 18.58 5.20
CA ASP A 481 5.52 17.18 4.76
C ASP A 481 5.39 17.05 3.24
N MET A 482 4.40 17.73 2.65
CA MET A 482 4.26 17.78 1.19
C MET A 482 5.48 18.43 0.54
N ALA A 483 5.92 19.60 1.02
CA ALA A 483 7.01 20.36 0.42
C ALA A 483 8.36 19.66 0.53
N ARG A 484 8.64 18.99 1.65
CA ARG A 484 9.90 18.27 1.87
C ARG A 484 9.89 16.87 1.27
N GLY A 485 8.78 16.16 1.42
CA GLY A 485 8.65 14.76 1.07
C GLY A 485 8.26 14.54 -0.38
N LEU A 486 7.03 14.89 -0.72
CA LEU A 486 6.44 14.54 -2.02
C LEU A 486 6.75 15.54 -3.12
N GLN A 487 6.88 16.83 -2.84
CA GLN A 487 7.11 17.85 -3.87
C GLN A 487 8.37 17.60 -4.69
N PRO A 488 9.52 17.21 -4.11
CA PRO A 488 10.70 16.85 -4.92
C PRO A 488 10.46 15.66 -5.85
N VAL A 489 9.63 14.70 -5.44
CA VAL A 489 9.22 13.56 -6.28
C VAL A 489 8.30 14.03 -7.40
N ILE A 490 7.30 14.85 -7.08
CA ILE A 490 6.39 15.48 -8.05
C ILE A 490 7.20 16.27 -9.08
N ASP A 491 8.18 17.06 -8.63
CA ASP A 491 9.07 17.82 -9.49
C ASP A 491 10.01 16.93 -10.31
N ALA A 492 10.44 15.77 -9.81
CA ALA A 492 11.21 14.82 -10.62
C ALA A 492 10.34 14.14 -11.69
N VAL A 493 9.09 13.84 -11.37
CA VAL A 493 8.13 13.19 -12.27
C VAL A 493 7.59 14.17 -13.33
N PHE A 494 7.33 15.42 -12.95
CA PHE A 494 6.65 16.42 -13.79
C PHE A 494 7.48 17.67 -14.09
N GLY A 495 8.56 17.92 -13.36
CA GLY A 495 9.37 19.13 -13.43
C GLY A 495 10.28 19.16 -14.65
N THR A 496 10.00 20.14 -15.50
CA THR A 496 10.74 20.65 -16.65
C THR A 496 10.78 19.80 -17.94
N LYS A 497 9.72 19.99 -18.73
CA LYS A 497 9.77 20.15 -20.21
C LYS A 497 10.64 21.34 -20.68
N THR A 498 11.76 21.65 -20.02
CA THR A 498 12.74 22.63 -20.49
C THR A 498 14.09 21.96 -20.70
N LYS A 499 14.35 21.59 -21.96
CA LYS A 499 15.66 21.31 -22.57
C LYS A 499 16.73 20.78 -21.60
N ALA A 500 16.66 19.50 -21.26
CA ALA A 500 17.81 18.74 -20.82
C ALA A 500 17.74 17.34 -21.46
N ASP A 501 18.90 16.75 -21.67
CA ASP A 501 19.16 15.64 -22.58
C ASP A 501 18.28 14.40 -22.36
N GLY A 502 18.16 13.59 -23.42
CA GLY A 502 17.47 12.29 -23.38
C GLY A 502 18.25 11.18 -22.66
N SER A 503 19.09 11.51 -21.67
CA SER A 503 19.86 10.53 -20.88
C SER A 503 19.46 10.45 -19.41
N GLN A 504 18.60 11.34 -18.92
CA GLN A 504 18.02 11.19 -17.58
C GLN A 504 16.82 10.22 -17.63
N GLY A 505 16.83 9.23 -16.74
CA GLY A 505 15.75 8.26 -16.58
C GLY A 505 14.39 8.95 -16.37
N SER A 506 13.31 8.21 -16.60
CA SER A 506 11.96 8.71 -16.32
C SER A 506 11.87 9.14 -14.84
N GLY A 507 11.06 10.15 -14.51
CA GLY A 507 10.91 10.56 -13.11
C GLY A 507 10.35 9.46 -12.19
N LEU A 508 9.76 8.40 -12.74
CA LEU A 508 9.45 7.16 -12.03
C LEU A 508 10.67 6.28 -11.75
N ASP A 509 11.69 6.28 -12.62
CA ASP A 509 12.98 5.64 -12.30
C ASP A 509 13.61 6.33 -11.09
N LEU A 510 13.46 7.65 -10.98
CA LEU A 510 13.88 8.42 -9.79
C LEU A 510 13.02 8.09 -8.57
N PHE A 511 11.69 8.00 -8.72
CA PHE A 511 10.79 7.54 -7.65
C PHE A 511 11.15 6.15 -7.14
N PHE A 512 11.27 5.15 -8.03
CA PHE A 512 11.68 3.80 -7.65
C PHE A 512 13.10 3.76 -7.06
N SER A 513 14.00 4.65 -7.49
CA SER A 513 15.35 4.78 -6.90
C SER A 513 15.38 5.35 -5.48
N SER A 514 14.32 6.04 -5.03
CA SER A 514 14.22 6.51 -3.65
C SER A 514 13.91 5.40 -2.64
N PHE A 515 13.30 4.28 -3.05
CA PHE A 515 12.98 3.17 -2.14
C PHE A 515 14.24 2.51 -1.53
N PRO A 516 15.31 2.19 -2.31
CA PRO A 516 16.60 1.78 -1.73
C PRO A 516 17.17 2.79 -0.73
N THR A 517 17.01 4.09 -1.01
CA THR A 517 17.48 5.15 -0.10
C THR A 517 16.67 5.14 1.20
N LEU A 518 15.36 4.91 1.13
CA LEU A 518 14.47 4.80 2.30
C LEU A 518 14.83 3.57 3.15
N ALA A 519 15.10 2.43 2.51
CA ALA A 519 15.51 1.20 3.19
C ALA A 519 16.89 1.33 3.87
N SER A 520 17.90 1.88 3.16
CA SER A 520 19.28 2.00 3.66
C SER A 520 19.42 2.87 4.93
N ARG A 521 18.43 3.73 5.22
CA ARG A 521 18.43 4.59 6.43
C ARG A 521 18.40 3.81 7.72
N PHE A 522 17.88 2.59 7.67
CA PHE A 522 17.70 1.74 8.83
C PHE A 522 18.77 0.65 8.93
N GLU A 523 19.68 0.56 7.96
CA GLU A 523 20.83 -0.36 7.94
C GLU A 523 22.05 0.21 8.69
N GLY A 524 22.04 1.51 9.03
CA GLY A 524 23.14 2.21 9.70
C GLY A 524 23.09 2.09 11.22
N GLY A 525 23.42 0.91 11.77
CA GLY A 525 23.53 0.73 13.22
C GLY A 525 23.91 -0.68 13.65
N GLU A 526 25.10 -1.15 13.27
CA GLU A 526 25.82 -2.18 14.02
C GLU A 526 26.76 -1.55 15.06
#